data_AF-A0A1X2I4H9-F1
#
_entry.id   AF-A0A1X2I4H9-F1
#
_cell.length_a   1.000
_cell.length_b   1.000
_cell.length_c   1.000
_cell.angle_alpha   90.00
_cell.angle_beta   90.00
_cell.angle_gamma   90.00
#
_symmetry.space_group_name_H-M   'P 1'
#
loop_
_entity.id
_entity.type
_entity.pdbx_description
1 polymer ?
#
loop_
_entity_poly.entity_id
_entity_poly.type
_entity_poly.pdbx_seq_one_letter_code
_entity_poly.pdbx_strand_id
1 'polypeptide(L)'
;MIFTGRNFGENGPRDLHCKYYLDVYSKKNQKVMGTPTRVVSMRQNVKTLSNVTINNKSFKLQRTNLGMSFGTAKAKQQLWDEARNLVRADDILDELAYVQREVGLNTANLPTHSYLRDHEEFFEGVQNLLPFSQHQDHANHQFDWEKGCLRLHLFIYLSYLMAYYNEVKRFELYDGECLQNTLKNPPSLITKG
;
A
#
# COMPACT_ATOMS: atom_id res chain seq x y z
N MET A 1 41.18 41.09 4.06
CA MET A 1 40.96 40.19 2.91
C MET A 1 42.30 39.99 2.22
N ILE A 2 42.74 38.76 1.99
CA ILE A 2 44.02 38.46 1.31
C ILE A 2 43.69 37.73 0.02
N PHE A 3 44.21 38.23 -1.10
CA PHE A 3 44.13 37.54 -2.37
C PHE A 3 45.45 36.81 -2.63
N THR A 4 45.37 35.51 -2.81
CA THR A 4 46.52 34.70 -3.22
C THR A 4 46.29 34.26 -4.66
N GLY A 5 47.13 34.74 -5.58
CA GLY A 5 47.18 34.29 -6.96
C GLY A 5 48.24 33.22 -7.14
N ARG A 6 47.93 32.15 -7.85
CA ARG A 6 48.93 31.20 -8.36
C ARG A 6 48.77 31.07 -9.86
N ASN A 7 49.89 31.11 -10.58
CA ASN A 7 49.92 30.57 -11.94
C ASN A 7 49.61 29.07 -11.84
N PHE A 8 48.89 28.52 -12.80
CA PHE A 8 48.28 27.19 -12.69
C PHE A 8 49.25 26.05 -12.30
N GLY A 9 50.57 26.19 -12.42
CA GLY A 9 51.54 25.20 -11.95
C GLY A 9 51.35 23.82 -12.61
N GLU A 10 52.04 22.80 -12.12
CA GLU A 10 51.88 21.41 -12.61
C GLU A 10 50.48 20.82 -12.39
N ASN A 11 49.69 21.43 -11.47
CA ASN A 11 48.35 20.98 -11.11
C ASN A 11 47.23 21.86 -11.71
N GLY A 12 47.54 22.64 -12.75
CA GLY A 12 46.54 23.29 -13.59
C GLY A 12 45.58 22.27 -14.20
N PRO A 13 44.46 22.68 -14.82
CA PRO A 13 43.69 21.75 -15.65
C PRO A 13 44.69 21.05 -16.59
N ARG A 14 44.88 19.75 -16.33
CA ARG A 14 46.01 18.95 -16.83
C ARG A 14 46.11 19.12 -18.35
N ASP A 15 47.33 19.27 -18.86
CA ASP A 15 47.69 19.19 -20.30
C ASP A 15 47.35 20.32 -21.27
N LEU A 16 47.02 21.53 -20.84
CA LEU A 16 46.80 22.61 -21.80
C LEU A 16 48.09 23.40 -22.06
N HIS A 17 48.85 22.98 -23.09
CA HIS A 17 49.89 23.75 -23.80
C HIS A 17 49.32 25.02 -24.47
N CYS A 18 48.46 25.76 -23.78
CA CYS A 18 47.77 26.93 -24.31
C CYS A 18 48.61 28.18 -24.05
N LYS A 19 48.86 28.94 -25.13
CA LYS A 19 49.42 30.30 -25.06
C LYS A 19 48.27 31.28 -25.12
N TYR A 20 48.18 32.15 -24.13
CA TYR A 20 47.16 33.18 -24.09
C TYR A 20 47.73 34.51 -24.59
N TYR A 21 46.93 35.23 -25.36
CA TYR A 21 47.25 36.56 -25.87
C TYR A 21 46.14 37.51 -25.45
N LEU A 22 46.53 38.73 -25.08
CA LEU A 22 45.62 39.84 -24.88
C LEU A 22 45.72 40.73 -26.12
N ASP A 23 44.64 40.77 -26.89
CA ASP A 23 44.56 41.57 -28.09
C ASP A 23 43.73 42.82 -27.84
N VAL A 24 44.30 43.99 -28.11
CA VAL A 24 43.58 45.27 -28.07
C VAL A 24 43.37 45.74 -29.51
N TYR A 25 42.10 45.84 -29.91
CA TYR A 25 41.71 46.34 -31.22
C TYR A 25 41.36 47.83 -31.16
N SER A 26 42.01 48.64 -32.00
CA SER A 26 41.66 50.06 -32.18
C SER A 26 40.84 50.24 -33.45
N LYS A 27 39.57 50.60 -33.31
CA LYS A 27 38.66 50.86 -34.43
C LYS A 27 39.09 52.04 -35.30
N LYS A 28 39.74 53.06 -34.70
CA LYS A 28 40.22 54.26 -35.41
C LYS A 28 41.34 53.94 -36.40
N ASN A 29 42.23 53.02 -36.02
CA ASN A 29 43.42 52.69 -36.79
C ASN A 29 43.31 51.32 -37.48
N GLN A 30 42.16 50.64 -37.35
CA GLN A 30 41.90 49.27 -37.81
C GLN A 30 43.05 48.30 -37.52
N LYS A 31 43.66 48.40 -36.32
CA LYS A 31 44.85 47.63 -35.95
C LYS A 31 44.60 46.85 -34.66
N VAL A 32 45.07 45.59 -34.66
CA VAL A 32 45.11 44.72 -33.49
C VAL A 32 46.54 44.71 -32.94
N MET A 33 46.70 44.93 -31.64
CA MET A 33 47.98 44.72 -30.94
C MET A 33 47.84 43.57 -29.97
N GLY A 34 48.56 42.48 -30.22
CA GLY A 34 48.55 41.29 -29.36
C GLY A 34 49.76 41.21 -28.45
N THR A 35 49.52 41.03 -27.15
CA THR A 35 50.57 40.86 -26.13
C THR A 35 50.41 39.50 -25.45
N PRO A 36 51.46 38.65 -25.40
CA PRO A 36 51.37 37.37 -24.71
C PRO A 36 51.13 37.59 -23.21
N THR A 37 50.18 36.84 -22.64
CA THR A 37 49.79 36.96 -21.23
C THR A 37 49.66 35.60 -20.55
N ARG A 38 49.64 35.60 -19.22
CA ARG A 38 49.49 34.41 -18.38
C ARG A 38 48.16 34.47 -17.65
N VAL A 39 47.48 33.33 -17.55
CA VAL A 39 46.25 33.22 -16.76
C VAL A 39 46.61 32.83 -15.33
N VAL A 40 46.17 33.65 -14.38
CA VAL A 40 46.41 33.45 -12.94
C VAL A 40 45.09 33.05 -12.30
N SER A 41 45.08 31.96 -11.53
CA SER A 41 43.96 31.62 -10.68
C SER A 41 44.09 32.36 -9.36
N MET A 42 43.12 33.22 -9.05
CA MET A 42 43.05 33.91 -7.76
C MET A 42 42.06 33.23 -6.83
N ARG A 43 42.44 33.07 -5.57
CA ARG A 43 41.54 32.70 -4.48
C ARG A 43 41.53 33.79 -3.43
N GLN A 44 40.32 34.12 -2.99
CA GLN A 44 40.09 35.05 -1.90
C GLN A 44 40.11 34.29 -0.58
N ASN A 45 40.99 34.69 0.33
CA ASN A 45 41.02 34.20 1.70
C ASN A 45 40.61 35.32 2.67
N VAL A 46 39.64 35.01 3.52
CA VAL A 46 39.22 35.90 4.62
C VAL A 46 40.06 35.55 5.85
N LYS A 47 40.73 36.54 6.44
CA LYS A 47 41.64 36.35 7.59
C LYS A 47 40.94 35.70 8.80
N THR A 48 39.62 35.81 8.92
CA THR A 48 38.84 35.18 9.99
C THR A 48 38.68 33.67 9.83
N LEU A 49 38.94 33.11 8.64
CA LEU A 49 38.79 31.69 8.32
C LEU A 49 40.12 30.92 8.30
N SER A 50 41.27 31.58 8.45
CA SER A 50 42.59 30.93 8.30
C SER A 50 42.95 29.96 9.42
N ASN A 51 42.28 30.03 10.58
CA ASN A 51 42.51 29.14 11.72
C ASN A 51 41.50 27.99 11.80
N VAL A 52 40.53 27.92 10.88
CA VAL A 52 39.60 26.80 10.85
C VAL A 52 40.28 25.66 10.11
N THR A 53 40.72 24.65 10.86
CA THR A 53 41.13 23.36 10.30
C THR A 53 39.89 22.74 9.65
N ILE A 54 39.67 23.00 8.36
CA ILE A 54 38.57 22.41 7.60
C ILE A 54 38.93 20.93 7.38
N ASN A 55 38.62 20.12 8.39
CA ASN A 55 38.60 18.69 8.24
C ASN A 55 37.39 18.37 7.35
N ASN A 56 37.60 18.26 6.03
CA ASN A 56 36.52 18.05 5.05
C ASN A 56 35.62 16.84 5.38
N LYS A 57 36.10 15.93 6.23
CA LYS A 57 35.31 14.83 6.80
C LYS A 57 34.22 15.33 7.76
N SER A 58 34.48 16.35 8.58
CA SER A 58 33.53 16.85 9.57
C SER A 58 32.35 17.58 8.93
N PHE A 59 32.56 18.34 7.85
CA PHE A 59 31.47 19.07 7.21
C PHE A 59 30.45 18.12 6.54
N LYS A 60 30.94 17.08 5.84
CA LYS A 60 30.06 16.03 5.29
C LYS A 60 29.34 15.26 6.40
N LEU A 61 30.04 14.93 7.49
CA LEU A 61 29.45 14.26 8.65
C LEU A 61 28.38 15.14 9.31
N GLN A 62 28.67 16.42 9.54
CA GLN A 62 27.75 17.39 10.15
C GLN A 62 26.53 17.64 9.26
N ARG A 63 26.70 17.71 7.94
CA ARG A 63 25.58 17.83 6.99
C ARG A 63 24.73 16.55 6.94
N THR A 64 25.34 15.38 7.08
CA THR A 64 24.63 14.10 7.18
C THR A 64 23.87 14.02 8.51
N ASN A 65 24.50 14.41 9.63
CA ASN A 65 23.87 14.46 10.95
C ASN A 65 22.73 15.48 11.01
N LEU A 66 22.91 16.68 10.45
CA LEU A 66 21.85 17.67 10.29
C LEU A 66 20.69 17.12 9.44
N GLY A 67 20.99 16.39 8.36
CA GLY A 67 19.98 15.73 7.54
C GLY A 67 19.22 14.60 8.25
N MET A 68 19.85 13.93 9.20
CA MET A 68 19.21 12.95 10.09
C MET A 68 18.35 13.62 11.16
N SER A 69 18.82 14.70 11.78
CA SER A 69 18.12 15.39 12.87
C SER A 69 16.97 16.30 12.40
N PHE A 70 16.98 16.77 11.15
CA PHE A 70 15.95 17.68 10.61
C PHE A 70 14.89 17.00 9.70
N GLY A 71 14.78 15.67 9.72
CA GLY A 71 13.54 15.00 9.28
C GLY A 71 13.28 14.93 7.77
N THR A 72 14.30 14.67 6.95
CA THR A 72 14.09 14.26 5.55
C THR A 72 13.84 12.74 5.46
N ALA A 73 13.27 12.26 4.35
CA ALA A 73 12.93 10.84 4.11
C ALA A 73 14.03 9.83 4.52
N LYS A 74 15.31 10.25 4.49
CA LYS A 74 16.45 9.46 4.93
C LYS A 74 16.49 9.18 6.44
N ALA A 75 16.08 10.14 7.27
CA ALA A 75 15.96 9.97 8.71
C ALA A 75 14.84 8.96 9.05
N LYS A 76 13.71 9.06 8.35
CA LYS A 76 12.60 8.09 8.48
C LYS A 76 13.05 6.69 8.06
N GLN A 77 13.79 6.58 6.97
CA GLN A 77 14.31 5.30 6.50
C GLN A 77 15.33 4.69 7.48
N GLN A 78 16.23 5.50 8.05
CA GLN A 78 17.14 5.00 9.09
C GLN A 78 16.42 4.59 10.36
N LEU A 79 15.40 5.33 10.82
CA LEU A 79 14.58 4.91 11.95
C LEU A 79 13.84 3.59 11.66
N TRP A 80 13.38 3.39 10.43
CA TRP A 80 12.76 2.13 10.01
C TRP A 80 13.77 0.98 9.93
N ASP A 81 15.00 1.24 9.50
CA ASP A 81 16.05 0.24 9.43
C ASP A 81 16.56 -0.13 10.82
N GLU A 82 16.68 0.85 11.72
CA GLU A 82 17.02 0.65 13.12
C GLU A 82 15.90 -0.10 13.87
N ALA A 83 14.63 0.27 13.66
CA ALA A 83 13.48 -0.45 14.21
C ALA A 83 13.40 -1.90 13.70
N ARG A 84 13.73 -2.15 12.42
CA ARG A 84 13.80 -3.51 11.85
C ARG A 84 14.91 -4.35 12.47
N ASN A 85 16.04 -3.72 12.83
CA ASN A 85 17.18 -4.42 13.43
C ASN A 85 17.11 -4.50 14.97
N LEU A 86 16.20 -3.76 15.63
CA LEU A 86 16.01 -3.81 17.07
C LEU A 86 15.34 -5.11 17.53
N VAL A 87 14.73 -5.84 16.61
CA VAL A 87 14.01 -7.09 16.87
C VAL A 87 15.03 -8.19 17.20
N ARG A 88 15.25 -8.44 18.50
CA ARG A 88 16.13 -9.50 19.00
C ARG A 88 15.37 -10.81 19.01
N ALA A 89 15.96 -11.84 18.39
CA ALA A 89 15.34 -13.16 18.31
C ALA A 89 15.11 -13.79 19.70
N ASP A 90 16.01 -13.51 20.65
CA ASP A 90 15.94 -14.08 22.01
C ASP A 90 14.71 -13.58 22.78
N ASP A 91 14.39 -12.28 22.67
CA ASP A 91 13.22 -11.68 23.35
C ASP A 91 11.89 -12.21 22.76
N ILE A 92 11.88 -12.57 21.48
CA ILE A 92 10.68 -13.08 20.79
C ILE A 92 10.41 -14.54 21.14
N LEU A 93 11.44 -15.37 21.30
CA LEU A 93 11.29 -16.81 21.52
C LEU A 93 10.56 -17.12 22.84
N ASP A 94 10.83 -16.34 23.88
CA ASP A 94 10.17 -16.51 25.18
C ASP A 94 8.70 -16.05 25.14
N GLU A 95 8.38 -14.99 24.40
CA GLU A 95 7.00 -14.50 24.26
C GLU A 95 6.17 -15.31 23.25
N LEU A 96 6.80 -15.95 22.26
CA LEU A 96 6.14 -16.73 21.20
C LEU A 96 5.29 -17.86 21.77
N ALA A 97 5.80 -18.56 22.79
CA ALA A 97 5.09 -19.67 23.43
C ALA A 97 3.82 -19.20 24.14
N TYR A 98 3.82 -17.98 24.68
CA TYR A 98 2.64 -17.36 25.31
C TYR A 98 1.62 -16.94 24.25
N VAL A 99 2.07 -16.21 23.22
CA VAL A 99 1.21 -15.75 22.12
C VAL A 99 0.58 -16.92 21.36
N GLN A 100 1.34 -17.97 21.07
CA GLN A 100 0.83 -19.15 20.37
C GLN A 100 -0.24 -19.89 21.18
N ARG A 101 -0.11 -19.90 22.52
CA ARG A 101 -1.13 -20.45 23.42
C ARG A 101 -2.39 -19.59 23.41
N GLU A 102 -2.27 -18.27 23.49
CA GLU A 102 -3.39 -17.35 23.49
C GLU A 102 -4.12 -17.33 22.13
N VAL A 103 -3.38 -17.34 21.03
CA VAL A 103 -3.92 -17.51 19.68
C VAL A 103 -4.66 -18.83 19.58
N GLY A 104 -4.09 -19.94 20.05
CA GLY A 104 -4.75 -21.25 20.03
C GLY A 104 -6.08 -21.28 20.80
N LEU A 105 -6.18 -20.55 21.93
CA LEU A 105 -7.43 -20.42 22.68
C LEU A 105 -8.47 -19.58 21.91
N ASN A 106 -8.04 -18.50 21.25
CA ASN A 106 -8.91 -17.59 20.51
C ASN A 106 -9.30 -18.11 19.12
N THR A 107 -8.50 -19.01 18.53
CA THR A 107 -8.76 -19.60 17.20
C THR A 107 -9.41 -20.97 17.25
N ALA A 108 -9.58 -21.58 18.44
CA ALA A 108 -10.22 -22.89 18.61
C ALA A 108 -11.65 -22.96 18.03
N ASN A 109 -12.35 -21.83 18.00
CA ASN A 109 -13.72 -21.72 17.50
C ASN A 109 -13.80 -21.16 16.07
N LEU A 110 -12.66 -21.00 15.37
CA LEU A 110 -12.71 -20.54 13.99
C LEU A 110 -13.21 -21.67 13.08
N PRO A 111 -14.21 -21.38 12.22
CA PRO A 111 -14.71 -22.37 11.28
C PRO A 111 -13.59 -22.80 10.33
N THR A 112 -13.46 -24.11 10.14
CA THR A 112 -12.45 -24.67 9.23
C THR A 112 -12.85 -24.37 7.77
N HIS A 113 -11.86 -24.18 6.89
CA HIS A 113 -12.12 -23.88 5.48
C HIS A 113 -13.00 -24.95 4.78
N SER A 114 -12.91 -26.21 5.19
CA SER A 114 -13.80 -27.28 4.69
C SER A 114 -15.25 -27.04 5.10
N TYR A 115 -15.47 -26.66 6.36
CA TYR A 115 -16.78 -26.35 6.90
C TYR A 115 -17.42 -25.14 6.19
N LEU A 116 -16.64 -24.10 5.86
CA LEU A 116 -17.17 -22.95 5.10
C LEU A 116 -17.58 -23.33 3.67
N ARG A 117 -16.78 -24.17 3.00
CA ARG A 117 -17.08 -24.62 1.64
C ARG A 117 -18.35 -25.46 1.57
N ASP A 118 -18.52 -26.41 2.49
CA ASP A 118 -19.72 -27.25 2.57
C ASP A 118 -20.97 -26.39 2.84
N HIS A 119 -20.81 -25.29 3.58
CA HIS A 119 -21.86 -24.31 3.84
C HIS A 119 -22.21 -23.48 2.60
N GLU A 120 -21.23 -23.02 1.82
CA GLU A 120 -21.47 -22.30 0.56
C GLU A 120 -22.24 -23.16 -0.45
N GLU A 121 -21.82 -24.43 -0.63
CA GLU A 121 -22.50 -25.38 -1.53
C GLU A 121 -23.95 -25.67 -1.06
N PHE A 122 -24.20 -25.71 0.25
CA PHE A 122 -25.55 -25.84 0.80
C PHE A 122 -26.42 -24.59 0.57
N PHE A 123 -25.88 -23.38 0.76
CA PHE A 123 -26.63 -22.14 0.55
C PHE A 123 -27.00 -21.92 -0.92
N GLU A 124 -26.11 -22.23 -1.85
CA GLU A 124 -26.43 -22.24 -3.28
C GLU A 124 -27.55 -23.25 -3.58
N GLY A 125 -27.51 -24.44 -2.96
CA GLY A 125 -28.57 -25.44 -3.05
C GLY A 125 -29.93 -24.93 -2.54
N VAL A 126 -29.96 -24.22 -1.40
CA VAL A 126 -31.20 -23.68 -0.81
C VAL A 126 -31.75 -22.51 -1.62
N GLN A 127 -30.90 -21.61 -2.14
CA GLN A 127 -31.33 -20.50 -2.99
C GLN A 127 -32.05 -20.98 -4.26
N ASN A 128 -31.58 -22.10 -4.82
CA ASN A 128 -32.22 -22.73 -5.99
C ASN A 128 -33.60 -23.35 -5.69
N LEU A 129 -33.96 -23.54 -4.42
CA LEU A 129 -35.22 -24.12 -3.96
C LEU A 129 -36.27 -23.07 -3.53
N LEU A 130 -35.88 -21.79 -3.40
CA LEU A 130 -36.82 -20.74 -3.01
C LEU A 130 -37.54 -20.16 -4.24
N PRO A 131 -38.88 -20.24 -4.32
CA PRO A 131 -39.63 -19.68 -5.45
C PRO A 131 -39.66 -18.15 -5.44
N PHE A 132 -39.56 -17.51 -4.27
CA PHE A 132 -39.66 -16.05 -4.12
C PHE A 132 -38.31 -15.42 -3.75
N SER A 133 -37.66 -14.73 -4.71
CA SER A 133 -36.31 -14.16 -4.55
C SER A 133 -36.26 -12.66 -4.24
N GLN A 134 -37.40 -11.97 -4.14
CA GLN A 134 -37.43 -10.50 -4.07
C GLN A 134 -37.04 -9.88 -2.71
N HIS A 135 -36.80 -10.67 -1.66
CA HIS A 135 -36.31 -10.18 -0.36
C HIS A 135 -34.90 -10.70 -0.06
N GLN A 136 -33.95 -10.34 -0.92
CA GLN A 136 -32.55 -10.73 -0.80
C GLN A 136 -31.82 -10.01 0.36
N ASP A 137 -32.34 -8.86 0.81
CA ASP A 137 -31.66 -8.01 1.80
C ASP A 137 -31.99 -8.35 3.27
N HIS A 138 -33.12 -9.00 3.55
CA HIS A 138 -33.52 -9.34 4.92
C HIS A 138 -33.08 -10.74 5.38
N ALA A 139 -32.79 -11.65 4.45
CA ALA A 139 -32.42 -13.03 4.77
C ALA A 139 -30.96 -13.15 5.29
N ASN A 140 -30.09 -12.22 4.93
CA ASN A 140 -28.64 -12.34 5.19
C ASN A 140 -28.22 -11.90 6.59
N HIS A 141 -29.06 -11.16 7.33
CA HIS A 141 -28.63 -10.50 8.56
C HIS A 141 -28.98 -11.22 9.87
N GLN A 142 -29.78 -12.30 9.85
CA GLN A 142 -30.32 -12.85 11.10
C GLN A 142 -30.68 -14.34 11.05
N PHE A 143 -29.78 -15.19 10.56
CA PHE A 143 -29.93 -16.64 10.71
C PHE A 143 -28.69 -17.27 11.37
N ASP A 144 -28.77 -17.37 12.69
CA ASP A 144 -27.84 -18.16 13.50
C ASP A 144 -28.27 -19.64 13.39
N TRP A 145 -27.52 -20.42 12.61
CA TRP A 145 -27.96 -21.68 12.01
C TRP A 145 -27.75 -22.91 12.91
N GLU A 146 -27.01 -22.80 14.03
CA GLU A 146 -26.77 -23.91 14.98
C GLU A 146 -28.06 -24.44 15.67
N LYS A 147 -29.14 -23.65 15.68
CA LYS A 147 -30.49 -24.07 16.16
C LYS A 147 -31.55 -24.05 15.06
N GLY A 148 -31.11 -24.00 13.79
CA GLY A 148 -31.86 -23.38 12.70
C GLY A 148 -32.67 -24.28 11.77
N CYS A 149 -32.53 -25.61 11.79
CA CYS A 149 -33.15 -26.46 10.75
C CYS A 149 -34.69 -26.36 10.70
N LEU A 150 -35.37 -26.29 11.84
CA LEU A 150 -36.82 -26.08 11.90
C LEU A 150 -37.23 -24.68 11.43
N ARG A 151 -36.41 -23.67 11.74
CA ARG A 151 -36.64 -22.28 11.31
C ARG A 151 -36.42 -22.13 9.81
N LEU A 152 -35.47 -22.86 9.24
CA LEU A 152 -35.19 -22.89 7.80
C LEU A 152 -36.36 -23.54 7.04
N HIS A 153 -36.89 -24.67 7.53
CA HIS A 153 -38.10 -25.28 6.96
C HIS A 153 -39.31 -24.33 7.03
N LEU A 154 -39.49 -23.63 8.15
CA LEU A 154 -40.53 -22.62 8.30
C LEU A 154 -40.35 -21.46 7.32
N PHE A 155 -39.11 -21.01 7.10
CA PHE A 155 -38.79 -19.93 6.18
C PHE A 155 -39.02 -20.33 4.72
N ILE A 156 -38.60 -21.54 4.33
CA ILE A 156 -38.91 -22.13 3.03
C ILE A 156 -40.43 -22.19 2.85
N TYR A 157 -41.16 -22.70 3.84
CA TYR A 157 -42.63 -22.76 3.79
C TYR A 157 -43.28 -21.38 3.64
N LEU A 158 -42.82 -20.37 4.41
CA LEU A 158 -43.27 -18.98 4.29
C LEU A 158 -42.99 -18.41 2.89
N SER A 159 -41.84 -18.73 2.29
CA SER A 159 -41.51 -18.29 0.93
C SER A 159 -42.47 -18.88 -0.11
N TYR A 160 -42.86 -20.14 0.04
CA TYR A 160 -43.87 -20.78 -0.81
C TYR A 160 -45.25 -20.15 -0.61
N LEU A 161 -45.64 -19.81 0.62
CA LEU A 161 -46.90 -19.12 0.90
C LEU A 161 -46.93 -17.70 0.30
N MET A 162 -45.81 -16.98 0.35
CA MET A 162 -45.70 -15.65 -0.25
C MET A 162 -45.74 -15.72 -1.78
N ALA A 163 -45.07 -16.71 -2.38
CA ALA A 163 -45.18 -16.97 -3.83
C ALA A 163 -46.62 -17.32 -4.21
N TYR A 164 -47.29 -18.18 -3.45
CA TYR A 164 -48.70 -18.51 -3.66
C TYR A 164 -49.61 -17.29 -3.59
N TYR A 165 -49.41 -16.40 -2.62
CA TYR A 165 -50.22 -15.18 -2.47
C TYR A 165 -49.99 -14.16 -3.60
N ASN A 166 -48.75 -14.01 -4.06
CA ASN A 166 -48.37 -12.96 -5.02
C ASN A 166 -48.49 -13.40 -6.48
N GLU A 167 -48.22 -14.67 -6.80
CA GLU A 167 -48.02 -15.13 -8.18
C GLU A 167 -49.16 -16.01 -8.71
N VAL A 168 -49.92 -16.66 -7.84
CA VAL A 168 -50.98 -17.59 -8.26
C VAL A 168 -52.31 -16.85 -8.43
N LYS A 169 -52.84 -16.87 -9.65
CA LYS A 169 -54.16 -16.28 -9.95
C LYS A 169 -55.27 -17.29 -9.67
N ARG A 170 -56.47 -16.79 -9.32
CA ARG A 170 -57.62 -17.64 -8.93
C ARG A 170 -58.00 -18.74 -9.93
N PHE A 171 -57.72 -18.56 -11.22
CA PHE A 171 -58.03 -19.56 -12.26
C PHE A 171 -56.95 -20.65 -12.39
N GLU A 172 -55.73 -20.39 -11.93
CA GLU A 172 -54.60 -21.35 -11.96
C GLU A 172 -54.71 -22.38 -10.83
N LEU A 173 -55.61 -22.16 -9.86
CA LEU A 173 -55.90 -23.08 -8.76
C LEU A 173 -56.58 -24.39 -9.21
N TYR A 174 -57.21 -24.38 -10.39
CA TYR A 174 -57.90 -25.55 -10.93
C TYR A 174 -56.99 -26.41 -11.82
N ASP A 175 -55.83 -25.90 -12.21
CA ASP A 175 -54.85 -26.60 -13.04
C ASP A 175 -53.58 -26.90 -12.22
N GLY A 176 -53.51 -28.14 -11.73
CA GLY A 176 -52.41 -28.61 -10.90
C GLY A 176 -51.05 -28.57 -11.59
N GLU A 177 -50.99 -28.69 -12.92
CA GLU A 177 -49.72 -28.61 -13.66
C GLU A 177 -49.23 -27.16 -13.75
N CYS A 178 -50.15 -26.21 -13.95
CA CYS A 178 -49.83 -24.78 -13.96
C CYS A 178 -49.30 -24.33 -12.59
N LEU A 179 -49.94 -24.78 -11.50
CA LEU A 179 -49.52 -24.47 -10.13
C LEU A 179 -48.12 -25.04 -9.80
N GLN A 180 -47.82 -26.27 -10.23
CA GLN A 180 -46.52 -26.92 -10.03
C GLN A 180 -45.39 -26.21 -10.78
N ASN A 181 -45.67 -25.73 -11.99
CA ASN A 181 -44.71 -25.00 -12.82
C ASN A 181 -44.40 -23.61 -12.26
N THR A 182 -45.43 -22.88 -11.79
CA THR A 182 -45.27 -21.53 -11.22
C THR A 182 -44.48 -21.57 -9.91
N LEU A 183 -44.81 -22.52 -9.02
CA LEU A 183 -44.17 -22.63 -7.70
C LEU A 183 -42.89 -23.50 -7.68
N LYS A 184 -42.40 -23.98 -8.83
CA LYS A 184 -41.19 -24.83 -8.94
C LYS A 184 -41.19 -26.03 -7.98
N ASN A 185 -42.12 -26.96 -8.16
CA ASN A 185 -42.26 -28.18 -7.34
C ASN A 185 -42.58 -27.93 -5.85
N PRO A 186 -43.71 -27.28 -5.52
CA PRO A 186 -44.12 -27.07 -4.14
C PRO A 186 -44.35 -28.38 -3.36
N PRO A 187 -44.14 -28.36 -2.03
CA PRO A 187 -44.48 -29.47 -1.15
C PRO A 187 -45.94 -29.92 -1.31
N SER A 188 -46.19 -31.24 -1.26
CA SER A 188 -47.52 -31.83 -1.51
C SER A 188 -48.64 -31.35 -0.57
N LEU A 189 -48.27 -30.71 0.55
CA LEU A 189 -49.21 -30.11 1.48
C LEU A 189 -49.90 -28.85 0.90
N ILE A 190 -49.22 -28.12 0.02
CA ILE A 190 -49.74 -26.89 -0.62
C ILE A 190 -50.62 -27.24 -1.81
N THR A 191 -50.33 -28.34 -2.51
CA THR A 191 -51.05 -28.75 -3.73
C THR A 191 -52.28 -29.62 -3.48
N LYS A 192 -52.45 -30.14 -2.25
CA LYS A 192 -53.58 -31.00 -1.84
C LYS A 192 -54.55 -30.33 -0.87
N GLY A 193 -54.41 -29.01 -0.65
CA GLY A 193 -55.28 -28.22 0.22
C GLY A 193 -56.66 -28.00 -0.36
#